data_AF-A0A6A6IKJ2-F1
#
_entry.id   AF-A0A6A6IKJ2-F1
#
_cell.length_a   1.000
_cell.length_b   1.000
_cell.length_c   1.000
_cell.angle_alpha   90.00
_cell.angle_beta   90.00
_cell.angle_gamma   90.00
#
_symmetry.space_group_name_H-M   'P 1'
#
loop_
_entity.id
_entity.type
_entity.pdbx_description
1 polymer ?
#
loop_
_entity_poly.entity_id
_entity_poly.type
_entity_poly.pdbx_seq_one_letter_code
_entity_poly.pdbx_strand_id
1 'polypeptide(L)'
;MASFSGPACKNLIDFMKNLKSMPSDKKSAFDAISKASIEAICDTDALHVWETDSDLDNLLQLTQVIVKLRSTPSSASQNAKKERAAAMVIITEEKEGRDNYARVCELVRYLAGSDGRKHLNGNVCAFDAIVVVRGVDNSNLTKETDLAADIKRINTAIERVFKIARFPRRKLVWHHGPSISFLNSWINSTTSDLRSALRGITITAALDLADGVKPSPLGRHNKPDDITQLQTYARRLDIPVVFLDPASQLITFEYLATYMYYWAFYIHTFLPARLRRPHHHKALDELVTFCFRVRAAAHRVYGASVVAMVKSRLDAAAARPWASACIDASSFDKAQCRAAASSDAQIHHALQLADAPFARFAHVPGYALPAFSRLFVGPAASAAATSSYYVAAPVELNPKLSAGYRAASATPFRILLPLPGQDVEKVTARVQGLMMGVLERVRMERGMPGLGERERGVWVGVVRACRWALEGVDGVGAEGKGKGRLPEGVPEKVRFVREKLEGGTWGFALGVAEKGNKEKEGGKGGQGQGQGQGRWMWQGQGAGQGMGAAAGVQMWG
;
A
#
# COMPACT_ATOMS: atom_id res chain seq x y z
N MET A 1 -6.84 -29.65 -25.32
CA MET A 1 -5.70 -29.36 -24.42
C MET A 1 -5.65 -30.44 -23.34
N ALA A 2 -4.46 -30.89 -22.94
CA ALA A 2 -4.33 -31.84 -21.84
C ALA A 2 -4.79 -31.19 -20.52
N SER A 3 -5.81 -31.76 -19.88
CA SER A 3 -6.21 -31.38 -18.52
C SER A 3 -5.17 -31.88 -17.53
N PHE A 4 -4.90 -31.07 -16.50
CA PHE A 4 -4.11 -31.48 -15.34
C PHE A 4 -4.83 -31.16 -14.05
N SER A 5 -4.53 -31.96 -13.03
CA SER A 5 -4.71 -31.55 -11.65
C SER A 5 -3.68 -32.21 -10.74
N GLY A 6 -3.14 -31.44 -9.80
CA GLY A 6 -2.15 -31.88 -8.83
C GLY A 6 -2.75 -32.33 -7.49
N PRO A 7 -1.88 -32.73 -6.54
CA PRO A 7 -2.29 -33.08 -5.19
C PRO A 7 -2.80 -31.86 -4.41
N ALA A 8 -3.60 -32.11 -3.38
CA ALA A 8 -4.03 -31.08 -2.44
C ALA A 8 -2.84 -30.60 -1.58
N CYS A 9 -2.73 -29.28 -1.41
CA CYS A 9 -1.67 -28.61 -0.67
C CYS A 9 -2.26 -27.89 0.54
N LYS A 10 -1.61 -27.97 1.70
CA LYS A 10 -2.08 -27.31 2.92
C LYS A 10 -1.65 -25.84 3.01
N ASN A 11 -0.49 -25.51 2.44
CA ASN A 11 0.13 -24.19 2.49
C ASN A 11 0.85 -23.85 1.18
N LEU A 12 1.28 -22.59 1.05
CA LEU A 12 1.69 -22.04 -0.23
C LEU A 12 3.04 -22.61 -0.66
N ILE A 13 3.88 -22.91 0.34
CA ILE A 13 5.18 -23.54 0.15
C ILE A 13 5.00 -24.90 -0.52
N ASP A 14 4.08 -25.73 -0.04
CA ASP A 14 3.79 -27.05 -0.62
C ASP A 14 3.20 -26.93 -2.03
N PHE A 15 2.33 -25.93 -2.26
CA PHE A 15 1.81 -25.66 -3.60
C PHE A 15 2.90 -25.25 -4.58
N MET A 16 3.80 -24.33 -4.20
CA MET A 16 4.93 -23.92 -5.03
C MET A 16 5.90 -25.08 -5.31
N LYS A 17 6.13 -25.97 -4.33
CA LYS A 17 6.92 -27.20 -4.54
C LYS A 17 6.25 -28.11 -5.57
N ASN A 18 4.94 -28.33 -5.46
CA ASN A 18 4.17 -29.16 -6.39
C ASN A 18 4.14 -28.58 -7.82
N LEU A 19 4.13 -27.26 -7.97
CA LEU A 19 4.27 -26.61 -9.28
C LEU A 19 5.66 -26.83 -9.88
N LYS A 20 6.72 -26.78 -9.06
CA LYS A 20 8.10 -27.05 -9.52
C LYS A 20 8.30 -28.50 -9.95
N SER A 21 7.64 -29.44 -9.28
CA SER A 21 7.69 -30.87 -9.62
C SER A 21 6.61 -31.29 -10.64
N MET A 22 5.98 -30.34 -11.34
CA MET A 22 4.96 -30.66 -12.33
C MET A 22 5.56 -31.50 -13.48
N PRO A 23 4.93 -32.61 -13.88
CA PRO A 23 5.37 -33.41 -15.01
C PRO A 23 5.53 -32.59 -16.30
N SER A 24 6.58 -32.88 -17.08
CA SER A 24 6.93 -32.13 -18.28
C SER A 24 5.82 -32.12 -19.33
N ASP A 25 5.03 -33.20 -19.42
CA ASP A 25 3.89 -33.33 -20.34
C ASP A 25 2.70 -32.42 -19.98
N LYS A 26 2.63 -31.91 -18.73
CA LYS A 26 1.59 -30.96 -18.29
C LYS A 26 2.04 -29.51 -18.31
N LYS A 27 3.35 -29.27 -18.32
CA LYS A 27 3.94 -27.93 -18.19
C LYS A 27 3.53 -26.98 -19.31
N SER A 28 3.44 -27.46 -20.55
CA SER A 28 3.02 -26.63 -21.70
C SER A 28 1.59 -26.09 -21.54
N ALA A 29 0.66 -26.91 -21.04
CA ALA A 29 -0.71 -26.49 -20.77
C ALA A 29 -0.78 -25.50 -19.60
N PHE A 30 0.01 -25.73 -18.54
CA PHE A 30 0.12 -24.80 -17.42
C PHE A 30 0.65 -23.42 -17.88
N ASP A 31 1.75 -23.41 -18.61
CA ASP A 31 2.40 -22.18 -19.09
C ASP A 31 1.49 -21.39 -20.03
N ALA A 32 0.76 -22.09 -20.91
CA ALA A 32 -0.23 -21.47 -21.80
C ALA A 32 -1.37 -20.79 -21.01
N ILE A 33 -1.92 -21.45 -19.99
CA ILE A 33 -2.98 -20.87 -19.16
C ILE A 33 -2.44 -19.68 -18.34
N SER A 34 -1.25 -19.80 -17.76
CA SER A 34 -0.59 -18.74 -17.00
C SER A 34 -0.39 -17.50 -17.88
N LYS A 35 0.21 -17.69 -19.07
CA LYS A 35 0.46 -16.62 -20.04
C LYS A 35 -0.84 -15.94 -20.48
N ALA A 36 -1.86 -16.71 -20.87
CA ALA A 36 -3.15 -16.17 -21.27
C ALA A 36 -3.84 -15.38 -20.14
N SER A 37 -3.69 -15.82 -18.89
CA SER A 37 -4.24 -15.14 -17.73
C SER A 37 -3.54 -13.79 -17.48
N ILE A 38 -2.20 -13.75 -17.56
CA ILE A 38 -1.41 -12.51 -17.41
C ILE A 38 -1.72 -11.53 -18.57
N GLU A 39 -1.78 -12.02 -19.80
CA GLU A 39 -2.17 -11.23 -20.97
C GLU A 39 -3.57 -10.64 -20.83
N ALA A 40 -4.52 -11.36 -20.22
CA ALA A 40 -5.85 -10.86 -19.97
C ALA A 40 -5.88 -9.73 -18.93
N ILE A 41 -5.16 -9.85 -17.81
CA ILE A 41 -5.18 -8.85 -16.73
C ILE A 41 -4.25 -7.66 -16.95
N CYS A 42 -3.30 -7.76 -17.90
CA CYS A 42 -2.39 -6.69 -18.30
C CYS A 42 -2.68 -6.16 -19.72
N ASP A 43 -3.89 -6.40 -20.24
CA ASP A 43 -4.32 -5.98 -21.57
C ASP A 43 -4.39 -4.46 -21.72
N THR A 44 -3.39 -3.86 -22.36
CA THR A 44 -3.30 -2.40 -22.54
C THR A 44 -4.42 -1.82 -23.41
N ASP A 45 -5.13 -2.64 -24.19
CA ASP A 45 -6.29 -2.23 -25.00
C ASP A 45 -7.63 -2.37 -24.26
N ALA A 46 -7.63 -2.84 -23.01
CA ALA A 46 -8.82 -2.89 -22.17
C ALA A 46 -8.95 -1.64 -21.28
N LEU A 47 -10.19 -1.33 -20.91
CA LEU A 47 -10.46 -0.36 -19.86
C LEU A 47 -10.17 -0.99 -18.50
N HIS A 48 -9.21 -0.42 -17.77
CA HIS A 48 -8.91 -0.88 -16.42
C HIS A 48 -9.73 -0.13 -15.38
N VAL A 49 -10.45 -0.89 -14.56
CA VAL A 49 -11.25 -0.41 -13.42
C VAL A 49 -10.50 -0.75 -12.14
N TRP A 50 -10.21 0.25 -11.30
CA TRP A 50 -9.44 0.07 -10.07
C TRP A 50 -10.27 0.43 -8.85
N GLU A 51 -10.39 -0.48 -7.90
CA GLU A 51 -11.00 -0.18 -6.60
C GLU A 51 -9.96 0.19 -5.55
N THR A 52 -10.23 1.21 -4.76
CA THR A 52 -9.31 1.73 -3.76
C THR A 52 -10.03 2.24 -2.52
N ASP A 53 -9.38 2.10 -1.36
CA ASP A 53 -9.83 2.69 -0.10
C ASP A 53 -9.11 4.02 0.21
N SER A 54 -8.22 4.49 -0.67
CA SER A 54 -7.41 5.71 -0.51
C SER A 54 -6.50 5.76 0.73
N ASP A 55 -6.18 4.61 1.34
CA ASP A 55 -5.09 4.53 2.31
C ASP A 55 -3.72 4.73 1.63
N LEU A 56 -2.66 4.90 2.42
CA LEU A 56 -1.39 5.43 1.96
C LEU A 56 -0.72 4.56 0.88
N ASP A 57 -0.70 3.24 1.06
CA ASP A 57 -0.17 2.29 0.08
C ASP A 57 -1.02 2.24 -1.20
N ASN A 58 -2.34 2.32 -1.07
CA ASN A 58 -3.27 2.41 -2.19
C ASN A 58 -3.09 3.71 -3.00
N LEU A 59 -2.88 4.85 -2.33
CA LEU A 59 -2.57 6.11 -3.01
C LEU A 59 -1.27 6.01 -3.81
N LEU A 60 -0.24 5.34 -3.27
CA LEU A 60 1.03 5.17 -3.96
C LEU A 60 0.94 4.23 -5.15
N GLN A 61 0.21 3.13 -4.99
CA GLN A 61 -0.08 2.23 -6.08
C GLN A 61 -0.84 2.96 -7.21
N LEU A 62 -1.83 3.79 -6.88
CA LEU A 62 -2.51 4.62 -7.87
C LEU A 62 -1.60 5.67 -8.50
N THR A 63 -0.71 6.31 -7.74
CA THR A 63 0.30 7.22 -8.31
C THR A 63 1.13 6.52 -9.37
N GLN A 64 1.57 5.29 -9.10
CA GLN A 64 2.31 4.49 -10.07
C GLN A 64 1.50 4.19 -11.34
N VAL A 65 0.22 3.81 -11.20
CA VAL A 65 -0.65 3.55 -12.36
C VAL A 65 -0.88 4.82 -13.18
N ILE A 66 -1.25 5.93 -12.52
CA ILE A 66 -1.58 7.20 -13.18
C ILE A 66 -0.35 7.77 -13.90
N VAL A 67 0.81 7.79 -13.25
CA VAL A 67 2.04 8.32 -13.83
C VAL A 67 2.45 7.51 -15.06
N LYS A 68 2.41 6.18 -14.99
CA LYS A 68 2.75 5.33 -16.14
C LYS A 68 1.71 5.42 -17.27
N LEU A 69 0.42 5.50 -16.94
CA LEU A 69 -0.65 5.71 -17.93
C LEU A 69 -0.41 7.01 -18.73
N ARG A 70 -0.02 8.09 -18.04
CA ARG A 70 0.33 9.38 -18.66
C ARG A 70 1.66 9.38 -19.41
N SER A 71 2.59 8.50 -19.04
CA SER A 71 3.94 8.44 -19.62
C SER A 71 4.04 7.47 -20.80
N THR A 72 3.00 6.71 -21.09
CA THR A 72 2.98 5.81 -22.25
C THR A 72 2.91 6.68 -23.51
N PRO A 73 3.95 6.71 -24.36
CA PRO A 73 3.93 7.55 -25.55
C PRO A 73 2.78 7.10 -26.45
N SER A 74 1.86 8.02 -26.75
CA SER A 74 1.12 7.95 -28.02
C SER A 74 2.19 8.04 -29.10
N SER A 75 2.54 6.92 -29.76
CA SER A 75 3.61 6.86 -30.75
C SER A 75 3.47 8.02 -31.73
N ALA A 76 4.32 9.04 -31.54
CA ALA A 76 4.34 10.25 -32.33
C ALA A 76 4.85 9.93 -33.74
N SER A 77 4.01 9.32 -34.56
CA SER A 77 4.11 9.39 -36.01
C SER A 77 3.50 10.73 -36.44
N GLN A 78 4.21 11.45 -37.30
CA GLN A 78 3.88 12.81 -37.76
C GLN A 78 2.56 12.93 -38.57
N ASN A 79 1.69 11.91 -38.54
CA ASN A 79 0.39 11.84 -39.22
C ASN A 79 -0.77 11.58 -38.24
N ALA A 80 -0.84 12.36 -37.15
CA ALA A 80 -1.71 12.14 -35.99
C ALA A 80 -3.23 12.27 -36.28
N LYS A 81 -3.84 11.22 -36.84
CA LYS A 81 -5.26 10.91 -36.59
C LYS A 81 -5.40 10.46 -35.12
N LYS A 82 -5.89 11.36 -34.25
CA LYS A 82 -6.44 11.10 -32.89
C LYS A 82 -5.99 9.76 -32.27
N GLU A 83 -4.76 9.70 -31.79
CA GLU A 83 -4.28 8.51 -31.07
C GLU A 83 -4.93 8.38 -29.68
N ARG A 84 -5.01 7.12 -29.22
CA ARG A 84 -5.80 6.68 -28.06
C ARG A 84 -5.19 7.20 -26.77
N ALA A 85 -5.88 8.10 -26.07
CA ALA A 85 -5.54 8.37 -24.68
C ALA A 85 -5.91 7.13 -23.85
N ALA A 86 -4.91 6.48 -23.25
CA ALA A 86 -5.14 5.40 -22.29
C ALA A 86 -6.05 5.94 -21.17
N ALA A 87 -7.12 5.21 -20.86
CA ALA A 87 -8.15 5.64 -19.93
C ALA A 87 -8.37 4.61 -18.82
N MET A 88 -8.80 5.09 -17.66
CA MET A 88 -9.07 4.24 -16.49
C MET A 88 -10.27 4.76 -15.70
N VAL A 89 -10.94 3.85 -14.99
CA VAL A 89 -11.95 4.18 -13.99
C VAL A 89 -11.40 3.82 -12.62
N ILE A 90 -11.53 4.72 -11.65
CA ILE A 90 -11.17 4.48 -10.25
C ILE A 90 -12.46 4.51 -9.43
N ILE A 91 -12.79 3.41 -8.78
CA ILE A 91 -13.91 3.26 -7.87
C ILE A 91 -13.38 3.40 -6.44
N THR A 92 -13.97 4.30 -5.67
CA THR A 92 -13.55 4.57 -4.29
C THR A 92 -14.48 3.91 -3.30
N GLU A 93 -13.95 3.11 -2.37
CA GLU A 93 -14.76 2.53 -1.29
C GLU A 93 -15.36 3.67 -0.44
N GLU A 94 -16.63 3.56 -0.08
CA GLU A 94 -17.22 4.46 0.91
C GLU A 94 -16.89 3.98 2.31
N LYS A 95 -16.49 4.91 3.18
CA LYS A 95 -16.14 4.59 4.56
C LYS A 95 -16.51 5.73 5.48
N GLU A 96 -17.20 5.40 6.56
CA GLU A 96 -17.54 6.38 7.58
C GLU A 96 -16.28 7.07 8.11
N GLY A 97 -16.34 8.40 8.25
CA GLY A 97 -15.23 9.22 8.74
C GLY A 97 -14.10 9.47 7.73
N ARG A 98 -14.14 8.92 6.51
CA ARG A 98 -13.10 9.15 5.49
C ARG A 98 -13.69 9.30 4.08
N ASP A 99 -13.61 10.52 3.53
CA ASP A 99 -14.03 10.78 2.14
C ASP A 99 -12.96 10.32 1.13
N ASN A 100 -12.99 9.03 0.80
CA ASN A 100 -12.05 8.41 -0.13
C ASN A 100 -12.20 8.99 -1.55
N TYR A 101 -13.43 9.33 -1.95
CA TYR A 101 -13.72 9.95 -3.23
C TYR A 101 -13.00 11.30 -3.41
N ALA A 102 -13.15 12.21 -2.43
CA ALA A 102 -12.46 13.49 -2.47
C ALA A 102 -10.93 13.33 -2.42
N ARG A 103 -10.43 12.37 -1.63
CA ARG A 103 -9.00 12.08 -1.52
C ARG A 103 -8.39 11.60 -2.84
N VAL A 104 -9.06 10.69 -3.53
CA VAL A 104 -8.59 10.21 -4.85
C VAL A 104 -8.73 11.30 -5.90
N CYS A 105 -9.81 12.09 -5.89
CA CYS A 105 -9.92 13.26 -6.78
C CYS A 105 -8.77 14.26 -6.56
N GLU A 106 -8.35 14.49 -5.32
CA GLU A 106 -7.19 15.33 -5.00
C GLU A 106 -5.88 14.73 -5.51
N LEU A 107 -5.71 13.40 -5.43
CA LEU A 107 -4.54 12.72 -6.01
C LEU A 107 -4.50 12.90 -7.52
N VAL A 108 -5.61 12.62 -8.20
CA VAL A 108 -5.68 12.74 -9.66
C VAL A 108 -5.50 14.19 -10.09
N ARG A 109 -6.08 15.17 -9.39
CA ARG A 109 -5.82 16.61 -9.61
C ARG A 109 -4.33 16.93 -9.49
N TYR A 110 -3.70 16.45 -8.42
CA TYR A 110 -2.29 16.66 -8.15
C TYR A 110 -1.39 16.03 -9.21
N LEU A 111 -1.72 14.85 -9.74
CA LEU A 111 -0.90 14.19 -10.75
C LEU A 111 -1.20 14.71 -12.16
N ALA A 112 -2.47 14.92 -12.52
CA ALA A 112 -2.88 15.34 -13.86
C ALA A 112 -2.71 16.85 -14.10
N GLY A 113 -2.70 17.68 -13.04
CA GLY A 113 -2.65 19.14 -13.17
C GLY A 113 -3.98 19.76 -13.67
N SER A 114 -5.09 19.05 -13.50
CA SER A 114 -6.44 19.45 -13.93
C SER A 114 -7.42 19.35 -12.77
N ASP A 115 -8.37 20.29 -12.66
CA ASP A 115 -9.37 20.29 -11.58
C ASP A 115 -10.47 19.23 -11.73
N GLY A 116 -10.56 18.64 -12.92
CA GLY A 116 -11.58 17.67 -13.29
C GLY A 116 -12.98 18.28 -13.44
N ARG A 117 -13.90 17.50 -14.02
CA ARG A 117 -15.30 17.89 -14.23
C ARG A 117 -16.22 16.97 -13.46
N LYS A 118 -17.09 17.55 -12.62
CA LYS A 118 -18.08 16.81 -11.85
C LYS A 118 -19.26 16.40 -12.71
N HIS A 119 -19.75 15.18 -12.50
CA HIS A 119 -20.88 14.56 -13.19
C HIS A 119 -21.73 13.76 -12.19
N LEU A 120 -22.95 13.38 -12.59
CA LEU A 120 -23.86 12.55 -11.80
C LEU A 120 -24.04 13.07 -10.36
N ASN A 121 -24.44 14.34 -10.25
CA ASN A 121 -24.64 15.05 -8.98
C ASN A 121 -23.40 15.07 -8.08
N GLY A 122 -22.21 15.12 -8.68
CA GLY A 122 -20.94 15.18 -7.94
C GLY A 122 -20.39 13.85 -7.47
N ASN A 123 -21.01 12.72 -7.82
CA ASN A 123 -20.53 11.39 -7.46
C ASN A 123 -19.51 10.81 -8.47
N VAL A 124 -19.27 11.51 -9.58
CA VAL A 124 -18.26 11.17 -10.58
C VAL A 124 -17.46 12.41 -10.94
N CYS A 125 -16.13 12.29 -10.98
CA CYS A 125 -15.24 13.36 -11.45
C CYS A 125 -14.37 12.84 -12.57
N ALA A 126 -14.38 13.51 -13.73
CA ALA A 126 -13.57 13.15 -14.89
C ALA A 126 -12.38 14.12 -15.03
N PHE A 127 -11.18 13.55 -15.05
CA PHE A 127 -9.90 14.22 -15.30
C PHE A 127 -9.36 13.71 -16.64
N ASP A 128 -9.91 14.24 -17.73
CA ASP A 128 -9.66 13.77 -19.08
C ASP A 128 -9.95 12.26 -19.25
N ALA A 129 -8.91 11.44 -19.33
CA ALA A 129 -9.01 9.98 -19.50
C ALA A 129 -9.14 9.20 -18.18
N ILE A 130 -9.03 9.87 -17.03
CA ILE A 130 -9.13 9.26 -15.70
C ILE A 130 -10.46 9.65 -15.07
N VAL A 131 -11.33 8.67 -14.80
CA VAL A 131 -12.65 8.91 -14.20
C VAL A 131 -12.71 8.32 -12.80
N VAL A 132 -12.92 9.18 -11.80
CA VAL A 132 -13.08 8.79 -10.39
C VAL A 132 -14.57 8.71 -10.06
N VAL A 133 -14.98 7.61 -9.45
CA VAL A 133 -16.37 7.28 -9.14
C VAL A 133 -16.49 6.96 -7.65
N ARG A 134 -17.48 7.59 -7.00
CA ARG A 134 -17.90 7.23 -5.65
C ARG A 134 -18.39 5.78 -5.68
N GLY A 135 -17.89 4.90 -4.83
CA GLY A 135 -18.20 3.47 -4.83
C GLY A 135 -19.23 3.11 -3.77
N VAL A 136 -19.05 1.94 -3.15
CA VAL A 136 -19.95 1.38 -2.14
C VAL A 136 -19.22 1.24 -0.80
N ASP A 137 -19.99 1.16 0.29
CA ASP A 137 -19.46 0.76 1.59
C ASP A 137 -19.47 -0.78 1.67
N ASN A 138 -18.29 -1.37 1.52
CA ASN A 138 -18.11 -2.82 1.56
C ASN A 138 -18.37 -3.44 2.94
N SER A 139 -18.42 -2.63 4.01
CA SER A 139 -18.73 -3.10 5.36
C SER A 139 -20.24 -3.23 5.62
N ASN A 140 -21.07 -2.59 4.80
CA ASN A 140 -22.51 -2.54 5.00
C ASN A 140 -23.31 -2.61 3.68
N LEU A 141 -23.20 -3.74 2.98
CA LEU A 141 -23.91 -4.00 1.72
C LEU A 141 -25.41 -4.36 1.89
N THR A 142 -26.00 -4.11 3.06
CA THR A 142 -27.35 -4.60 3.40
C THR A 142 -28.51 -3.82 2.77
N LYS A 143 -28.25 -2.63 2.21
CA LYS A 143 -29.27 -1.76 1.61
C LYS A 143 -29.32 -1.93 0.09
N GLU A 144 -30.20 -2.81 -0.39
CA GLU A 144 -30.36 -3.12 -1.82
C GLU A 144 -30.61 -1.89 -2.71
N THR A 145 -31.39 -0.90 -2.22
CA THR A 145 -31.71 0.32 -2.97
C THR A 145 -30.49 1.20 -3.21
N ASP A 146 -29.58 1.30 -2.25
CA ASP A 146 -28.36 2.10 -2.35
C ASP A 146 -27.38 1.42 -3.31
N LEU A 147 -27.27 0.09 -3.22
CA LEU A 147 -26.43 -0.72 -4.08
C LEU A 147 -26.84 -0.63 -5.56
N ALA A 148 -28.12 -0.64 -5.88
CA ALA A 148 -28.61 -0.50 -7.25
C ALA A 148 -28.25 0.87 -7.86
N ALA A 149 -28.36 1.94 -7.07
CA ALA A 149 -27.98 3.29 -7.49
C ALA A 149 -26.46 3.40 -7.74
N ASP A 150 -25.66 2.79 -6.88
CA ASP A 150 -24.20 2.77 -7.00
C ASP A 150 -23.74 1.96 -8.22
N ILE A 151 -24.32 0.77 -8.46
CA ILE A 151 -24.07 -0.03 -9.66
C ILE A 151 -24.44 0.76 -10.92
N LYS A 152 -25.60 1.43 -10.94
CA LYS A 152 -26.02 2.28 -12.09
C LYS A 152 -25.02 3.41 -12.35
N ARG A 153 -24.52 4.06 -11.30
CA ARG A 153 -23.49 5.11 -11.41
C ARG A 153 -22.20 4.57 -12.01
N ILE A 154 -21.71 3.43 -11.51
CA ILE A 154 -20.49 2.78 -12.00
C ILE A 154 -20.64 2.36 -13.46
N ASN A 155 -21.75 1.71 -13.82
CA ASN A 155 -22.06 1.33 -15.20
C ASN A 155 -22.05 2.55 -16.14
N THR A 156 -22.72 3.63 -15.73
CA THR A 156 -22.77 4.87 -16.51
C THR A 156 -21.37 5.45 -16.74
N ALA A 157 -20.49 5.40 -15.73
CA ALA A 157 -19.12 5.88 -15.86
C ALA A 157 -18.31 5.01 -16.84
N ILE A 158 -18.37 3.68 -16.72
CA ILE A 158 -17.68 2.74 -17.61
C ILE A 158 -18.14 2.93 -19.07
N GLU A 159 -19.44 2.97 -19.31
CA GLU A 159 -20.01 3.17 -20.64
C GLU A 159 -19.61 4.51 -21.28
N ARG A 160 -19.55 5.59 -20.48
CA ARG A 160 -19.09 6.90 -20.96
C ARG A 160 -17.61 6.87 -21.33
N VAL A 161 -16.78 6.23 -20.52
CA VAL A 161 -15.35 6.08 -20.83
C VAL A 161 -15.16 5.23 -22.10
N PHE A 162 -15.93 4.17 -22.28
CA PHE A 162 -15.93 3.40 -23.54
C PHE A 162 -16.26 4.25 -24.77
N LYS A 163 -17.19 5.19 -24.65
CA LYS A 163 -17.57 6.12 -25.74
C LYS A 163 -16.49 7.15 -26.04
N ILE A 164 -15.82 7.67 -25.00
CA ILE A 164 -14.85 8.78 -25.13
C ILE A 164 -13.47 8.29 -25.58
N ALA A 165 -12.92 7.26 -24.93
CA ALA A 165 -11.54 6.81 -25.15
C ALA A 165 -11.36 5.80 -26.31
N ARG A 166 -12.45 5.47 -27.03
CA ARG A 166 -12.47 4.59 -28.22
C ARG A 166 -11.69 3.28 -28.04
N PHE A 167 -12.15 2.45 -27.11
CA PHE A 167 -11.65 1.09 -26.93
C PHE A 167 -12.11 0.17 -28.08
N PRO A 168 -11.21 -0.38 -28.91
CA PRO A 168 -11.58 -1.08 -30.14
C PRO A 168 -12.44 -2.32 -29.90
N ARG A 169 -12.14 -3.06 -28.83
CA ARG A 169 -12.82 -4.30 -28.45
C ARG A 169 -13.81 -4.14 -27.31
N ARG A 170 -13.92 -2.91 -26.75
CA ARG A 170 -14.71 -2.59 -25.55
C ARG A 170 -14.58 -3.65 -24.45
N LYS A 171 -13.34 -4.05 -24.14
CA LYS A 171 -13.03 -4.99 -23.06
C LYS A 171 -12.69 -4.25 -21.79
N LEU A 172 -12.97 -4.86 -20.64
CA LEU A 172 -12.64 -4.32 -19.33
C LEU A 172 -11.89 -5.35 -18.47
N VAL A 173 -10.94 -4.84 -17.69
CA VAL A 173 -10.23 -5.59 -16.66
C VAL A 173 -10.55 -4.94 -15.32
N TRP A 174 -11.01 -5.75 -14.36
CA TRP A 174 -11.43 -5.27 -13.06
C TRP A 174 -10.39 -5.60 -11.98
N HIS A 175 -9.75 -4.59 -11.42
CA HIS A 175 -8.83 -4.69 -10.29
C HIS A 175 -9.55 -4.40 -8.99
N HIS A 176 -10.08 -5.47 -8.39
CA HIS A 176 -10.97 -5.45 -7.25
C HIS A 176 -10.24 -5.37 -5.90
N GLY A 177 -10.90 -4.73 -4.93
CA GLY A 177 -10.53 -4.71 -3.52
C GLY A 177 -10.65 -6.06 -2.81
N PRO A 178 -10.54 -6.07 -1.48
CA PRO A 178 -10.59 -7.28 -0.67
C PRO A 178 -12.00 -7.88 -0.50
N SER A 179 -13.07 -7.13 -0.78
CA SER A 179 -14.47 -7.54 -0.47
C SER A 179 -15.23 -8.06 -1.70
N ILE A 180 -15.32 -9.38 -1.85
CA ILE A 180 -15.84 -10.05 -3.05
C ILE A 180 -17.36 -9.84 -3.25
N SER A 181 -18.09 -9.61 -2.16
CA SER A 181 -19.55 -9.50 -2.17
C SER A 181 -20.05 -8.39 -3.12
N PHE A 182 -19.36 -7.24 -3.15
CA PHE A 182 -19.71 -6.16 -4.08
C PHE A 182 -19.48 -6.56 -5.55
N LEU A 183 -18.34 -7.18 -5.86
CA LEU A 183 -18.04 -7.66 -7.22
C LEU A 183 -19.09 -8.66 -7.70
N ASN A 184 -19.50 -9.61 -6.85
CA ASN A 184 -20.57 -10.54 -7.16
C ASN A 184 -21.89 -9.81 -7.46
N SER A 185 -22.24 -8.82 -6.63
CA SER A 185 -23.45 -8.01 -6.82
C SER A 185 -23.43 -7.22 -8.12
N TRP A 186 -22.27 -6.64 -8.48
CA TRP A 186 -22.09 -5.94 -9.74
C TRP A 186 -22.19 -6.88 -10.94
N ILE A 187 -21.50 -8.03 -10.94
CA ILE A 187 -21.60 -9.03 -12.02
C ILE A 187 -23.04 -9.55 -12.16
N ASN A 188 -23.78 -9.69 -11.06
CA ASN A 188 -25.16 -10.15 -11.13
C ASN A 188 -26.08 -9.11 -11.80
N SER A 189 -25.93 -7.85 -11.40
CA SER A 189 -26.93 -6.79 -11.63
C SER A 189 -26.54 -5.79 -12.71
N THR A 190 -25.31 -5.85 -13.23
CA THR A 190 -24.89 -5.01 -14.36
C THR A 190 -25.48 -5.48 -15.70
N THR A 191 -25.33 -4.66 -16.73
CA THR A 191 -25.89 -4.92 -18.07
C THR A 191 -25.20 -6.11 -18.74
N SER A 192 -25.89 -6.79 -19.68
CA SER A 192 -25.28 -7.87 -20.48
C SER A 192 -23.99 -7.42 -21.16
N ASP A 193 -23.98 -6.22 -21.72
CA ASP A 193 -22.87 -5.67 -22.48
C ASP A 193 -21.63 -5.49 -21.61
N LEU A 194 -21.80 -4.94 -20.40
CA LEU A 194 -20.71 -4.77 -19.45
C LEU A 194 -20.21 -6.12 -18.91
N ARG A 195 -21.10 -7.09 -18.69
CA ARG A 195 -20.68 -8.45 -18.31
C ARG A 195 -19.86 -9.11 -19.41
N SER A 196 -20.31 -9.05 -20.65
CA SER A 196 -19.60 -9.61 -21.81
C SER A 196 -18.32 -8.84 -22.17
N ALA A 197 -18.18 -7.60 -21.68
CA ALA A 197 -16.96 -6.81 -21.79
C ALA A 197 -15.86 -7.27 -20.82
N LEU A 198 -16.18 -7.97 -19.72
CA LEU A 198 -15.17 -8.53 -18.81
C LEU A 198 -14.19 -9.42 -19.58
N ARG A 199 -12.90 -9.12 -19.41
CA ARG A 199 -11.78 -9.91 -19.96
C ARG A 199 -11.01 -10.62 -18.85
N GLY A 200 -10.96 -10.06 -17.65
CA GLY A 200 -10.27 -10.64 -16.51
C GLY A 200 -10.50 -9.84 -15.24
N ILE A 201 -10.28 -10.48 -14.09
CA ILE A 201 -10.42 -9.87 -12.77
C ILE A 201 -9.14 -10.14 -11.98
N THR A 202 -8.66 -9.14 -11.23
CA THR A 202 -7.69 -9.37 -10.16
C THR A 202 -8.32 -9.02 -8.82
N ILE A 203 -8.06 -9.79 -7.77
CA ILE A 203 -8.62 -9.55 -6.43
C ILE A 203 -7.48 -9.46 -5.43
N THR A 204 -7.37 -8.32 -4.75
CA THR A 204 -6.26 -8.06 -3.84
C THR A 204 -6.65 -8.29 -2.39
N ALA A 205 -5.84 -9.07 -1.68
CA ALA A 205 -5.98 -9.30 -0.24
C ALA A 205 -7.40 -9.72 0.20
N ALA A 206 -8.12 -10.47 -0.63
CA ALA A 206 -9.37 -11.09 -0.21
C ALA A 206 -9.14 -12.33 0.66
N LEU A 207 -8.04 -13.04 0.40
CA LEU A 207 -7.67 -14.30 1.04
C LEU A 207 -6.24 -14.18 1.59
N ASP A 208 -6.00 -14.76 2.76
CA ASP A 208 -4.66 -15.10 3.24
C ASP A 208 -4.36 -16.51 2.76
N LEU A 209 -3.34 -16.62 1.90
CA LEU A 209 -2.95 -17.86 1.24
C LEU A 209 -1.72 -18.50 1.89
N ALA A 210 -1.13 -17.91 2.92
CA ALA A 210 0.10 -18.41 3.52
C ALA A 210 -0.10 -19.80 4.17
N ASP A 211 -1.23 -19.97 4.86
CA ASP A 211 -1.59 -21.18 5.60
C ASP A 211 -3.06 -21.53 5.36
N GLY A 212 -3.34 -22.11 4.18
CA GLY A 212 -4.68 -22.50 3.73
C GLY A 212 -5.43 -21.42 2.95
N VAL A 213 -6.73 -21.62 2.74
CA VAL A 213 -7.64 -20.66 2.09
C VAL A 213 -8.54 -20.05 3.15
N LYS A 214 -8.14 -18.91 3.71
CA LYS A 214 -8.94 -18.19 4.70
C LYS A 214 -9.09 -16.72 4.32
N PRO A 215 -10.13 -16.02 4.81
CA PRO A 215 -10.24 -14.58 4.61
C PRO A 215 -9.01 -13.87 5.18
N SER A 216 -8.47 -12.91 4.43
CA SER A 216 -7.39 -12.05 4.96
C SER A 216 -7.94 -11.11 6.05
N PRO A 217 -7.08 -10.41 6.82
CA PRO A 217 -7.55 -9.37 7.74
C PRO A 217 -8.41 -8.28 7.09
N LEU A 218 -8.15 -7.96 5.81
CA LEU A 218 -8.94 -6.99 5.03
C LEU A 218 -10.16 -7.64 4.35
N GLY A 219 -10.05 -8.91 3.99
CA GLY A 219 -11.11 -9.70 3.40
C GLY A 219 -12.01 -10.40 4.42
N ARG A 220 -11.92 -10.08 5.72
CA ARG A 220 -12.55 -10.81 6.83
C ARG A 220 -14.07 -11.01 6.73
N HIS A 221 -14.74 -10.20 5.91
CA HIS A 221 -16.19 -10.28 5.68
C HIS A 221 -16.57 -11.23 4.54
N ASN A 222 -15.59 -11.73 3.77
CA ASN A 222 -15.82 -12.71 2.70
C ASN A 222 -16.27 -14.05 3.28
N LYS A 223 -17.28 -14.65 2.66
CA LYS A 223 -17.84 -15.95 3.00
C LYS A 223 -17.46 -17.00 1.95
N PRO A 224 -17.53 -18.31 2.28
CA PRO A 224 -17.40 -19.41 1.31
C PRO A 224 -18.27 -19.22 0.05
N ASP A 225 -19.50 -18.74 0.26
CA ASP A 225 -20.47 -18.56 -0.80
C ASP A 225 -20.06 -17.44 -1.78
N ASP A 226 -19.37 -16.40 -1.30
CA ASP A 226 -18.85 -15.34 -2.16
C ASP A 226 -17.83 -15.88 -3.16
N ILE A 227 -16.94 -16.78 -2.72
CA ILE A 227 -15.94 -17.44 -3.56
C ILE A 227 -16.60 -18.39 -4.57
N THR A 228 -17.58 -19.17 -4.11
CA THR A 228 -18.32 -20.12 -4.95
C THR A 228 -19.10 -19.41 -6.04
N GLN A 229 -19.78 -18.31 -5.68
CA GLN A 229 -20.53 -17.48 -6.61
C GLN A 229 -19.61 -16.82 -7.64
N LEU A 230 -18.47 -16.29 -7.20
CA LEU A 230 -17.45 -15.71 -8.07
C LEU A 230 -16.91 -16.75 -9.07
N GLN A 231 -16.63 -17.97 -8.62
CA GLN A 231 -16.17 -19.07 -9.49
C GLN A 231 -17.21 -19.40 -10.56
N THR A 232 -18.49 -19.44 -10.16
CA THR A 232 -19.62 -19.71 -11.06
C THR A 232 -19.73 -18.62 -12.13
N TYR A 233 -19.64 -17.35 -11.74
CA TYR A 233 -19.64 -16.24 -12.68
C TYR A 233 -18.44 -16.26 -13.62
N ALA A 234 -17.24 -16.46 -13.09
CA ALA A 234 -16.01 -16.47 -13.90
C ALA A 234 -16.00 -17.61 -14.92
N ARG A 235 -16.51 -18.81 -14.55
CA ARG A 235 -16.71 -19.92 -15.50
C ARG A 235 -17.71 -19.57 -16.60
N ARG A 236 -18.86 -18.99 -16.22
CA ARG A 236 -19.91 -18.62 -17.18
C ARG A 236 -19.44 -17.54 -18.17
N LEU A 237 -18.58 -16.64 -17.71
CA LEU A 237 -18.03 -15.54 -18.53
C LEU A 237 -16.74 -15.96 -19.27
N ASP A 238 -16.19 -17.14 -18.98
CA ASP A 238 -14.90 -17.62 -19.48
C ASP A 238 -13.75 -16.63 -19.28
N ILE A 239 -13.63 -16.12 -18.04
CA ILE A 239 -12.59 -15.14 -17.67
C ILE A 239 -11.70 -15.67 -16.54
N PRO A 240 -10.41 -15.32 -16.53
CA PRO A 240 -9.53 -15.58 -15.40
C PRO A 240 -9.83 -14.63 -14.23
N VAL A 241 -9.76 -15.17 -13.01
CA VAL A 241 -9.70 -14.38 -11.78
C VAL A 241 -8.38 -14.66 -11.08
N VAL A 242 -7.56 -13.62 -10.91
CA VAL A 242 -6.22 -13.72 -10.34
C VAL A 242 -6.19 -13.13 -8.94
N PHE A 243 -5.95 -13.96 -7.94
CA PHE A 243 -5.75 -13.53 -6.55
C PHE A 243 -4.34 -12.95 -6.38
N LEU A 244 -4.29 -11.76 -5.79
CA LEU A 244 -3.08 -10.99 -5.50
C LEU A 244 -2.95 -10.84 -3.98
N ASP A 245 -2.13 -11.68 -3.37
CA ASP A 245 -1.88 -11.65 -1.93
C ASP A 245 -0.41 -11.27 -1.68
N PRO A 246 -0.12 -10.36 -0.72
CA PRO A 246 1.26 -9.99 -0.40
C PRO A 246 2.16 -11.19 -0.10
N ALA A 247 1.68 -12.16 0.69
CA ALA A 247 2.48 -13.34 1.01
C ALA A 247 2.73 -14.19 -0.24
N SER A 248 1.72 -14.33 -1.12
CA SER A 248 1.89 -15.09 -2.38
C SER A 248 2.91 -14.48 -3.35
N GLN A 249 3.15 -13.18 -3.24
CA GLN A 249 4.08 -12.44 -4.09
C GLN A 249 5.41 -12.11 -3.39
N LEU A 250 5.66 -12.64 -2.18
CA LEU A 250 6.84 -12.36 -1.35
C LEU A 250 6.97 -10.87 -0.94
N ILE A 251 5.85 -10.17 -0.82
CA ILE A 251 5.76 -8.85 -0.23
C ILE A 251 5.47 -9.05 1.26
N THR A 252 6.53 -9.02 2.06
CA THR A 252 6.48 -9.44 3.48
C THR A 252 6.57 -8.29 4.48
N PHE A 253 7.07 -7.11 4.07
CA PHE A 253 7.27 -6.00 4.99
C PHE A 253 6.01 -5.12 5.11
N GLU A 254 5.74 -4.63 6.32
CA GLU A 254 4.56 -3.85 6.65
C GLU A 254 4.73 -2.34 6.39
N TYR A 255 5.98 -1.89 6.23
CA TYR A 255 6.36 -0.49 6.25
C TYR A 255 6.89 -0.04 4.89
N LEU A 256 6.42 1.12 4.46
CA LEU A 256 6.81 1.74 3.18
C LEU A 256 8.31 2.06 3.12
N ALA A 257 8.92 2.37 4.27
CA ALA A 257 10.35 2.68 4.36
C ALA A 257 11.24 1.52 3.88
N THR A 258 10.78 0.27 3.98
CA THR A 258 11.54 -0.89 3.48
C THR A 258 11.54 -0.97 1.95
N TYR A 259 10.47 -0.49 1.32
CA TYR A 259 10.32 -0.53 -0.14
C TYR A 259 10.78 0.75 -0.84
N MET A 260 10.98 1.84 -0.09
CA MET A 260 11.29 3.15 -0.63
C MET A 260 12.29 3.86 0.28
N TYR A 261 13.55 3.92 -0.16
CA TYR A 261 14.59 4.62 0.58
C TYR A 261 14.27 6.11 0.70
N TYR A 262 14.52 6.72 1.87
CA TYR A 262 14.08 8.09 2.21
C TYR A 262 12.59 8.36 1.97
N TRP A 263 11.73 7.34 2.17
CA TRP A 263 10.28 7.44 2.02
C TRP A 263 9.67 8.68 2.69
N ALA A 264 10.07 8.98 3.92
CA ALA A 264 9.56 10.10 4.69
C ALA A 264 9.77 11.46 4.00
N PHE A 265 10.84 11.58 3.22
CA PHE A 265 11.12 12.76 2.41
C PHE A 265 10.34 12.73 1.09
N TYR A 266 10.38 11.61 0.37
CA TYR A 266 9.81 11.51 -0.98
C TYR A 266 8.28 11.46 -1.03
N ILE A 267 7.59 11.09 0.04
CA ILE A 267 6.12 11.16 0.12
C ILE A 267 5.59 12.56 -0.25
N HIS A 268 6.37 13.61 -0.01
CA HIS A 268 6.05 14.99 -0.37
C HIS A 268 6.06 15.25 -1.89
N THR A 269 6.78 14.43 -2.66
CA THR A 269 6.68 14.44 -4.13
C THR A 269 5.47 13.63 -4.59
N PHE A 270 5.23 12.46 -4.00
CA PHE A 270 4.15 11.58 -4.44
C PHE A 270 2.76 12.14 -4.17
N LEU A 271 2.58 12.81 -3.02
CA LEU A 271 1.27 13.18 -2.52
C LEU A 271 1.21 14.67 -2.13
N PRO A 272 0.10 15.37 -2.46
CA PRO A 272 -0.11 16.74 -2.00
C PRO A 272 -0.34 16.78 -0.47
N ALA A 273 -0.10 17.95 0.13
CA ALA A 273 -0.20 18.17 1.57
C ALA A 273 -1.53 17.67 2.18
N ARG A 274 -2.64 17.86 1.47
CA ARG A 274 -3.98 17.44 1.91
C ARG A 274 -4.13 15.93 2.06
N LEU A 275 -3.37 15.14 1.29
CA LEU A 275 -3.40 13.68 1.39
C LEU A 275 -2.39 13.15 2.40
N ARG A 276 -1.16 13.68 2.43
CA ARG A 276 -0.12 13.23 3.37
C ARG A 276 -0.39 13.64 4.82
N ARG A 277 -0.99 14.80 5.06
CA ARG A 277 -1.15 15.37 6.41
C ARG A 277 -1.97 14.49 7.37
N PRO A 278 -3.11 13.90 6.98
CA PRO A 278 -3.82 12.96 7.83
C PRO A 278 -2.98 11.75 8.27
N HIS A 279 -2.15 11.18 7.37
CA HIS A 279 -1.25 10.06 7.71
C HIS A 279 -0.14 10.48 8.66
N HIS A 280 0.38 11.70 8.47
CA HIS A 280 1.35 12.29 9.38
C HIS A 280 0.75 12.52 10.77
N HIS A 281 -0.42 13.16 10.83
CA HIS A 281 -1.13 13.43 12.09
C HIS A 281 -1.41 12.14 12.86
N LYS A 282 -1.89 11.10 12.18
CA LYS A 282 -2.09 9.77 12.78
C LYS A 282 -0.78 9.20 13.35
N ALA A 283 0.32 9.28 12.61
CA ALA A 283 1.62 8.81 13.09
C ALA A 283 2.12 9.57 14.33
N LEU A 284 1.97 10.89 14.36
CA LEU A 284 2.33 11.69 15.53
C LEU A 284 1.52 11.29 16.77
N ASP A 285 0.20 11.15 16.60
CA ASP A 285 -0.72 10.74 17.66
C ASP A 285 -0.39 9.34 18.20
N GLU A 286 -0.16 8.37 17.31
CA GLU A 286 0.21 7.00 17.68
C GLU A 286 1.58 6.91 18.37
N LEU A 287 2.58 7.63 17.87
CA LEU A 287 3.92 7.65 18.43
C LEU A 287 3.96 8.27 19.82
N VAL A 288 3.28 9.41 20.02
CA VAL A 288 3.16 10.03 21.35
C VAL A 288 2.37 9.12 22.30
N THR A 289 1.26 8.54 21.83
CA THR A 289 0.45 7.61 22.63
C THR A 289 1.30 6.43 23.10
N PHE A 290 2.08 5.82 22.21
CA PHE A 290 2.99 4.73 22.55
C PHE A 290 4.01 5.13 23.63
N CYS A 291 4.72 6.26 23.45
CA CYS A 291 5.76 6.68 24.40
C CYS A 291 5.18 6.92 25.80
N PHE A 292 4.01 7.55 25.90
CA PHE A 292 3.35 7.79 27.18
C PHE A 292 2.72 6.53 27.78
N ARG A 293 2.27 5.57 26.95
CA ARG A 293 1.84 4.22 27.41
C ARG A 293 2.98 3.45 28.05
N VAL A 294 4.17 3.50 27.46
CA VAL A 294 5.39 2.87 28.02
C VAL A 294 5.73 3.47 29.38
N ARG A 295 5.70 4.81 29.50
CA ARG A 295 5.88 5.50 30.79
C ARG A 295 4.82 5.12 31.81
N ALA A 296 3.56 5.17 31.41
CA ALA A 296 2.41 4.80 32.22
C ALA A 296 2.54 3.37 32.78
N ALA A 297 3.00 2.42 31.96
CA ALA A 297 3.27 1.05 32.39
C ALA A 297 4.39 0.97 33.43
N ALA A 298 5.50 1.66 33.18
CA ALA A 298 6.66 1.68 34.07
C ALA A 298 6.32 2.25 35.45
N HIS A 299 5.53 3.33 35.51
CA HIS A 299 5.15 4.03 36.74
C HIS A 299 3.80 3.61 37.34
N ARG A 300 3.06 2.70 36.68
CA ARG A 300 1.73 2.23 37.09
C ARG A 300 0.69 3.36 37.23
N VAL A 301 0.76 4.35 36.35
CA VAL A 301 -0.18 5.48 36.26
C VAL A 301 -0.98 5.34 34.98
N TYR A 302 -2.30 5.55 35.02
CA TYR A 302 -3.21 5.23 33.91
C TYR A 302 -4.28 6.32 33.72
N GLY A 303 -4.98 6.27 32.58
CA GLY A 303 -6.14 7.12 32.30
C GLY A 303 -5.85 8.63 32.31
N ALA A 304 -6.71 9.40 32.96
CA ALA A 304 -6.67 10.87 32.97
C ALA A 304 -5.33 11.46 33.48
N SER A 305 -4.66 10.79 34.41
CA SER A 305 -3.34 11.22 34.91
C SER A 305 -2.28 11.20 33.81
N VAL A 306 -2.35 10.25 32.87
CA VAL A 306 -1.44 10.20 31.72
C VAL A 306 -1.76 11.31 30.72
N VAL A 307 -3.04 11.56 30.48
CA VAL A 307 -3.48 12.68 29.63
C VAL A 307 -3.00 14.03 30.18
N ALA A 308 -3.03 14.23 31.49
CA ALA A 308 -2.48 15.44 32.11
C ALA A 308 -0.97 15.58 31.85
N MET A 309 -0.21 14.47 31.93
CA MET A 309 1.20 14.46 31.56
C MET A 309 1.40 14.82 30.09
N VAL A 310 0.64 14.23 29.16
CA VAL A 310 0.72 14.54 27.72
C VAL A 310 0.48 16.03 27.47
N LYS A 311 -0.63 16.57 27.99
CA LYS A 311 -1.02 17.98 27.81
C LYS A 311 0.03 18.96 28.36
N SER A 312 0.73 18.60 29.45
CA SER A 312 1.80 19.43 29.99
C SER A 312 3.09 19.46 29.14
N ARG A 313 3.24 18.53 28.19
CA ARG A 313 4.46 18.36 27.39
C ARG A 313 4.28 18.72 25.92
N LEU A 314 3.06 18.75 25.42
CA LEU A 314 2.75 19.18 24.07
C LEU A 314 2.32 20.65 24.04
N ASP A 315 2.77 21.37 23.02
CA ASP A 315 2.21 22.69 22.71
C ASP A 315 0.77 22.53 22.18
N ALA A 316 -0.20 23.11 22.88
CA ALA A 316 -1.61 22.92 22.57
C ALA A 316 -1.99 23.44 21.17
N ALA A 317 -1.39 24.55 20.73
CA ALA A 317 -1.68 25.14 19.43
C ALA A 317 -1.18 24.25 18.27
N ALA A 318 0.03 23.70 18.40
CA ALA A 318 0.64 22.79 17.45
C ALA A 318 0.03 21.38 17.48
N ALA A 319 -0.41 20.91 18.65
CA ALA A 319 -0.95 19.55 18.85
C ALA A 319 -2.42 19.40 18.49
N ARG A 320 -3.24 20.46 18.67
CA ARG A 320 -4.69 20.45 18.42
C ARG A 320 -5.13 19.81 17.09
N PRO A 321 -4.44 19.97 15.95
CA PRO A 321 -4.88 19.39 14.68
C PRO A 321 -4.72 17.86 14.55
N TRP A 322 -4.00 17.21 15.47
CA TRP A 322 -3.64 15.79 15.34
C TRP A 322 -3.77 14.99 16.62
N ALA A 323 -3.63 15.61 17.79
CA ALA A 323 -3.74 14.93 19.07
C ALA A 323 -5.18 14.46 19.29
N SER A 324 -5.38 13.15 19.30
CA SER A 324 -6.68 12.52 19.51
C SER A 324 -6.55 11.40 20.53
N ALA A 325 -5.92 10.28 20.17
CA ALA A 325 -5.69 9.16 21.07
C ALA A 325 -4.77 9.55 22.24
N CYS A 326 -3.72 10.34 21.98
CA CYS A 326 -2.77 10.74 23.03
C CYS A 326 -3.39 11.66 24.10
N ILE A 327 -4.57 12.23 23.86
CA ILE A 327 -5.30 13.05 24.82
C ILE A 327 -6.62 12.41 25.27
N ASP A 328 -6.89 11.18 24.85
CA ASP A 328 -8.03 10.39 25.30
C ASP A 328 -7.61 9.47 26.45
N ALA A 329 -8.30 9.60 27.60
CA ALA A 329 -8.03 8.77 28.77
C ALA A 329 -8.28 7.28 28.51
N SER A 330 -9.19 6.95 27.57
CA SER A 330 -9.47 5.55 27.19
C SER A 330 -8.25 4.89 26.53
N SER A 331 -7.36 5.67 25.91
CA SER A 331 -6.14 5.19 25.30
C SER A 331 -5.04 4.82 26.31
N PHE A 332 -5.26 5.06 27.61
CA PHE A 332 -4.26 4.81 28.65
C PHE A 332 -4.76 3.86 29.73
N ASP A 333 -5.63 2.91 29.37
CA ASP A 333 -6.00 1.85 30.29
C ASP A 333 -4.78 0.96 30.65
N LYS A 334 -4.93 0.21 31.73
CA LYS A 334 -3.85 -0.64 32.27
C LYS A 334 -3.38 -1.72 31.28
N ALA A 335 -4.29 -2.29 30.50
CA ALA A 335 -3.99 -3.36 29.55
C ALA A 335 -3.21 -2.82 28.34
N GLN A 336 -3.67 -1.72 27.75
CA GLN A 336 -3.02 -1.05 26.63
C GLN A 336 -1.64 -0.52 26.98
N CYS A 337 -1.48 0.10 28.15
CA CYS A 337 -0.17 0.57 28.61
C CYS A 337 0.81 -0.59 28.78
N ARG A 338 0.36 -1.70 29.39
CA ARG A 338 1.20 -2.90 29.53
C ARG A 338 1.55 -3.52 28.18
N ALA A 339 0.59 -3.62 27.27
CA ALA A 339 0.82 -4.16 25.93
C ALA A 339 1.87 -3.35 25.15
N ALA A 340 1.85 -2.01 25.24
CA ALA A 340 2.88 -1.16 24.64
C ALA A 340 4.28 -1.44 25.18
N ALA A 341 4.37 -1.78 26.47
CA ALA A 341 5.63 -2.09 27.12
C ALA A 341 6.01 -3.59 27.10
N SER A 342 5.26 -4.45 26.40
CA SER A 342 5.57 -5.89 26.33
C SER A 342 5.44 -6.48 24.93
N SER A 343 4.94 -5.74 23.95
CA SER A 343 4.73 -6.22 22.58
C SER A 343 5.82 -5.71 21.64
N ASP A 344 6.64 -6.62 21.15
CA ASP A 344 7.67 -6.32 20.13
C ASP A 344 7.06 -5.68 18.87
N ALA A 345 5.86 -6.10 18.48
CA ALA A 345 5.15 -5.50 17.35
C ALA A 345 4.83 -4.02 17.57
N GLN A 346 4.42 -3.62 18.79
CA GLN A 346 4.14 -2.21 19.10
C GLN A 346 5.42 -1.38 19.18
N ILE A 347 6.50 -1.93 19.75
CA ILE A 347 7.81 -1.25 19.80
C ILE A 347 8.36 -1.07 18.38
N HIS A 348 8.30 -2.12 17.56
CA HIS A 348 8.72 -2.06 16.16
C HIS A 348 7.87 -1.05 15.37
N HIS A 349 6.55 -1.02 15.57
CA HIS A 349 5.70 -0.01 14.95
C HIS A 349 6.10 1.42 15.34
N ALA A 350 6.32 1.67 16.63
CA ALA A 350 6.77 2.98 17.12
C ALA A 350 8.14 3.38 16.55
N LEU A 351 9.07 2.42 16.43
CA LEU A 351 10.37 2.63 15.80
C LEU A 351 10.21 3.11 14.34
N GLN A 352 9.30 2.50 13.60
CA GLN A 352 9.04 2.86 12.20
C GLN A 352 8.38 4.24 12.09
N LEU A 353 7.45 4.58 12.97
CA LEU A 353 6.87 5.93 13.04
C LEU A 353 7.89 6.99 13.46
N ALA A 354 8.83 6.64 14.33
CA ALA A 354 9.93 7.53 14.73
C ALA A 354 10.88 7.82 13.57
N ASP A 355 11.18 6.83 12.74
CA ASP A 355 12.02 7.02 11.55
C ASP A 355 11.29 7.75 10.42
N ALA A 356 10.05 7.36 10.14
CA ALA A 356 9.21 7.89 9.06
C ALA A 356 7.74 8.07 9.53
N PRO A 357 7.34 9.26 10.02
CA PRO A 357 6.07 9.46 10.70
C PRO A 357 4.90 9.60 9.70
N PHE A 358 4.56 8.51 9.03
CA PHE A 358 3.39 8.41 8.17
C PHE A 358 2.72 7.04 8.35
N ALA A 359 1.56 7.04 9.00
CA ALA A 359 0.82 5.83 9.32
C ALA A 359 -0.30 5.58 8.32
N ARG A 360 -0.52 4.30 7.96
CA ARG A 360 -1.74 3.86 7.27
C ARG A 360 -2.93 4.01 8.21
N PHE A 361 -4.10 4.29 7.67
CA PHE A 361 -5.33 4.32 8.47
C PHE A 361 -5.69 2.93 9.00
N ALA A 362 -5.53 1.91 8.17
CA ALA A 362 -5.81 0.50 8.48
C ALA A 362 -4.52 -0.32 8.60
N HIS A 363 -3.62 0.08 9.51
CA HIS A 363 -2.47 -0.75 9.84
C HIS A 363 -2.90 -2.02 10.58
N VAL A 364 -2.47 -3.17 10.08
CA VAL A 364 -2.66 -4.48 10.72
C VAL A 364 -1.27 -5.03 11.04
N PRO A 365 -0.91 -5.17 12.33
CA PRO A 365 0.39 -5.73 12.72
C PRO A 365 0.57 -7.14 12.13
N GLY A 366 1.76 -7.45 11.63
CA GLY A 366 2.07 -8.72 10.97
C GLY A 366 1.59 -8.81 9.52
N TYR A 367 0.87 -7.81 9.00
CA TYR A 367 0.32 -7.85 7.64
C TYR A 367 0.98 -6.83 6.72
N ALA A 368 1.63 -7.35 5.68
CA ALA A 368 2.34 -6.57 4.67
C ALA A 368 1.43 -5.59 3.90
N LEU A 369 2.02 -4.81 2.98
CA LEU A 369 1.32 -3.79 2.20
C LEU A 369 0.44 -4.38 1.08
N PRO A 370 -0.90 -4.41 1.21
CA PRO A 370 -1.78 -5.10 0.26
C PRO A 370 -1.80 -4.44 -1.11
N ALA A 371 -1.81 -3.10 -1.15
CA ALA A 371 -1.82 -2.40 -2.44
C ALA A 371 -0.58 -2.71 -3.28
N PHE A 372 0.56 -3.04 -2.66
CA PHE A 372 1.81 -3.29 -3.39
C PHE A 372 1.77 -4.61 -4.19
N SER A 373 0.86 -5.53 -3.85
CA SER A 373 0.61 -6.75 -4.63
C SER A 373 0.09 -6.45 -6.04
N ARG A 374 -0.44 -5.23 -6.26
CA ARG A 374 -0.97 -4.77 -7.54
C ARG A 374 0.04 -4.08 -8.45
N LEU A 375 1.27 -3.80 -8.00
CA LEU A 375 2.26 -3.01 -8.78
C LEU A 375 2.68 -3.69 -10.10
N PHE A 376 2.51 -5.01 -10.18
CA PHE A 376 2.91 -5.83 -11.33
C PHE A 376 1.73 -6.30 -12.17
N VAL A 377 0.55 -5.70 -12.04
CA VAL A 377 -0.61 -5.98 -12.91
C VAL A 377 -1.15 -4.71 -13.55
N GLY A 378 -1.99 -4.89 -14.57
CA GLY A 378 -2.59 -3.79 -15.30
C GLY A 378 -1.69 -3.22 -16.40
N PRO A 379 -2.11 -2.11 -17.04
CA PRO A 379 -1.49 -1.64 -18.27
C PRO A 379 -0.08 -1.08 -18.01
N ALA A 380 0.17 -0.64 -16.77
CA ALA A 380 1.39 -0.02 -16.30
C ALA A 380 2.54 -1.02 -16.05
N ALA A 381 2.23 -2.32 -15.96
CA ALA A 381 3.22 -3.39 -15.79
C ALA A 381 3.56 -4.08 -17.12
N SER A 382 2.66 -4.07 -18.10
CA SER A 382 2.71 -4.87 -19.35
C SER A 382 2.72 -6.39 -19.09
N ALA A 383 2.08 -7.17 -19.96
CA ALA A 383 2.06 -8.63 -19.84
C ALA A 383 3.46 -9.25 -19.90
N ALA A 384 4.35 -8.68 -20.73
CA ALA A 384 5.72 -9.15 -20.89
C ALA A 384 6.52 -9.02 -19.58
N ALA A 385 6.54 -7.84 -18.96
CA ALA A 385 7.31 -7.64 -17.73
C ALA A 385 6.72 -8.43 -16.56
N THR A 386 5.39 -8.54 -16.45
CA THR A 386 4.77 -9.41 -15.42
C THR A 386 5.19 -10.86 -15.61
N SER A 387 5.16 -11.38 -16.84
CA SER A 387 5.53 -12.77 -17.15
C SER A 387 7.02 -13.08 -16.95
N SER A 388 7.88 -12.06 -16.93
CA SER A 388 9.31 -12.23 -16.64
C SER A 388 9.60 -12.52 -15.16
N TYR A 389 8.65 -12.25 -14.26
CA TYR A 389 8.86 -12.38 -12.82
C TYR A 389 7.82 -13.25 -12.12
N TYR A 390 6.64 -13.42 -12.72
CA TYR A 390 5.51 -14.08 -12.10
C TYR A 390 4.85 -15.10 -13.03
N VAL A 391 4.15 -16.06 -12.41
CA VAL A 391 3.20 -16.96 -13.07
C VAL A 391 1.82 -16.75 -12.45
N ALA A 392 0.77 -16.83 -13.28
CA ALA A 392 -0.61 -16.91 -12.81
C ALA A 392 -0.98 -18.40 -12.68
N ALA A 393 -0.68 -19.01 -11.54
CA ALA A 393 -0.81 -20.44 -11.32
C ALA A 393 -2.29 -20.87 -11.25
N PRO A 394 -2.79 -21.75 -12.14
CA PRO A 394 -4.14 -22.28 -12.09
C PRO A 394 -4.41 -23.07 -10.81
N VAL A 395 -5.42 -22.63 -10.04
CA VAL A 395 -5.73 -23.18 -8.73
C VAL A 395 -7.20 -23.51 -8.60
N GLU A 396 -7.48 -24.66 -8.03
CA GLU A 396 -8.79 -24.99 -7.47
C GLU A 396 -8.74 -24.68 -5.98
N LEU A 397 -9.60 -23.76 -5.54
CA LEU A 397 -9.79 -23.41 -4.14
C LEU A 397 -10.96 -24.23 -3.61
N ASN A 398 -10.78 -24.90 -2.47
CA ASN A 398 -11.92 -25.51 -1.79
C ASN A 398 -12.68 -24.41 -1.02
N PRO A 399 -13.96 -24.16 -1.35
CA PRO A 399 -14.71 -23.05 -0.76
C PRO A 399 -14.97 -23.20 0.74
N LYS A 400 -14.85 -24.41 1.30
CA LYS A 400 -14.80 -24.57 2.76
C LYS A 400 -13.46 -24.00 3.26
N LEU A 401 -13.49 -22.78 3.83
CA LEU A 401 -12.36 -21.88 4.16
C LEU A 401 -11.29 -22.39 5.17
N SER A 402 -11.02 -23.68 5.16
CA SER A 402 -9.92 -24.33 5.89
C SER A 402 -9.30 -25.47 5.08
N ALA A 403 -9.76 -25.68 3.85
CA ALA A 403 -9.29 -26.74 2.98
C ALA A 403 -8.25 -26.22 1.98
N GLY A 404 -7.35 -27.12 1.58
CA GLY A 404 -6.18 -26.80 0.76
C GLY A 404 -6.50 -26.36 -0.67
N TYR A 405 -5.48 -25.84 -1.35
CA TYR A 405 -5.50 -25.58 -2.79
C TYR A 405 -4.81 -26.71 -3.56
N ARG A 406 -5.23 -26.94 -4.80
CA ARG A 406 -4.54 -27.84 -5.74
C ARG A 406 -4.38 -27.17 -7.09
N ALA A 407 -3.29 -27.49 -7.78
CA ALA A 407 -3.10 -27.01 -9.14
C ALA A 407 -4.14 -27.68 -10.03
N ALA A 408 -4.87 -26.93 -10.85
CA ALA A 408 -5.90 -27.51 -11.71
C ALA A 408 -6.11 -26.65 -12.96
N SER A 409 -6.25 -27.31 -14.11
CA SER A 409 -6.52 -26.63 -15.39
C SER A 409 -8.00 -26.20 -15.55
N ALA A 410 -8.95 -26.97 -14.99
CA ALA A 410 -10.40 -26.77 -15.14
C ALA A 410 -11.00 -25.79 -14.11
N THR A 411 -10.31 -24.66 -13.89
CA THR A 411 -10.69 -23.62 -12.93
C THR A 411 -10.50 -22.24 -13.56
N PRO A 412 -11.34 -21.23 -13.24
CA PRO A 412 -11.07 -19.85 -13.63
C PRO A 412 -10.06 -19.16 -12.71
N PHE A 413 -9.75 -19.74 -11.54
CA PHE A 413 -8.96 -19.08 -10.50
C PHE A 413 -7.46 -19.26 -10.68
N ARG A 414 -6.71 -18.19 -10.43
CA ARG A 414 -5.25 -18.15 -10.47
C ARG A 414 -4.72 -17.51 -9.20
N ILE A 415 -3.52 -17.91 -8.77
CA ILE A 415 -2.74 -17.16 -7.77
C ILE A 415 -1.51 -16.60 -8.48
N LEU A 416 -1.23 -15.31 -8.30
CA LEU A 416 0.00 -14.73 -8.82
C LEU A 416 1.17 -15.13 -7.90
N LEU A 417 2.11 -15.89 -8.45
CA LEU A 417 3.27 -16.43 -7.74
C LEU A 417 4.56 -16.01 -8.42
N PRO A 418 5.63 -15.75 -7.66
CA PRO A 418 6.92 -15.44 -8.24
C PRO A 418 7.52 -16.67 -8.94
N LEU A 419 8.27 -16.43 -10.02
CA LEU A 419 9.02 -17.47 -10.73
C LEU A 419 10.14 -18.06 -9.85
N PRO A 420 10.63 -19.29 -10.17
CA PRO A 420 11.83 -19.82 -9.53
C PRO A 420 13.02 -18.84 -9.61
N GLY A 421 13.78 -18.73 -8.52
CA GLY A 421 14.92 -17.81 -8.41
C GLY A 421 14.56 -16.39 -7.96
N GLN A 422 13.27 -16.08 -7.80
CA GLN A 422 12.80 -14.91 -7.09
C GLN A 422 12.78 -15.16 -5.58
N ASP A 423 13.26 -14.20 -4.80
CA ASP A 423 13.29 -14.20 -3.34
C ASP A 423 12.77 -12.84 -2.82
N VAL A 424 12.65 -12.71 -1.49
CA VAL A 424 12.14 -11.50 -0.83
C VAL A 424 13.00 -10.28 -1.18
N GLU A 425 14.32 -10.43 -1.25
CA GLU A 425 15.26 -9.34 -1.56
C GLU A 425 15.06 -8.83 -2.99
N LYS A 426 14.99 -9.73 -3.98
CA LYS A 426 14.75 -9.38 -5.39
C LYS A 426 13.40 -8.74 -5.61
N VAL A 427 12.35 -9.25 -4.95
CA VAL A 427 11.02 -8.64 -5.02
C VAL A 427 11.03 -7.24 -4.41
N THR A 428 11.67 -7.08 -3.24
CA THR A 428 11.80 -5.78 -2.57
C THR A 428 12.57 -4.78 -3.43
N ALA A 429 13.73 -5.18 -3.97
CA ALA A 429 14.54 -4.35 -4.86
C ALA A 429 13.78 -3.95 -6.14
N ARG A 430 12.95 -4.85 -6.69
CA ARG A 430 12.11 -4.54 -7.86
C ARG A 430 11.04 -3.52 -7.52
N VAL A 431 10.34 -3.69 -6.40
CA VAL A 431 9.35 -2.71 -5.93
C VAL A 431 10.01 -1.35 -5.73
N GLN A 432 11.19 -1.32 -5.12
CA GLN A 432 11.97 -0.10 -4.92
C GLN A 432 12.35 0.55 -6.26
N GLY A 433 12.94 -0.19 -7.20
CA GLY A 433 13.31 0.34 -8.51
C GLY A 433 12.12 0.90 -9.28
N LEU A 434 10.97 0.23 -9.22
CA LEU A 434 9.73 0.68 -9.83
C LEU A 434 9.24 2.00 -9.19
N MET A 435 9.21 2.09 -7.86
CA MET A 435 8.77 3.29 -7.17
C MET A 435 9.74 4.46 -7.33
N MET A 436 11.05 4.20 -7.46
CA MET A 436 12.05 5.21 -7.80
C MET A 436 11.87 5.75 -9.22
N GLY A 437 11.53 4.89 -10.18
CA GLY A 437 11.18 5.35 -11.54
C GLY A 437 9.96 6.27 -11.55
N VAL A 438 8.93 5.95 -10.75
CA VAL A 438 7.75 6.81 -10.58
C VAL A 438 8.13 8.12 -9.90
N LEU A 439 8.97 8.07 -8.85
CA LEU A 439 9.46 9.25 -8.14
C LEU A 439 10.13 10.23 -9.11
N GLU A 440 11.13 9.77 -9.87
CA GLU A 440 11.87 10.62 -10.79
C GLU A 440 10.94 11.28 -11.82
N ARG A 441 9.95 10.54 -12.33
CA ARG A 441 8.97 11.11 -13.25
C ARG A 441 8.15 12.22 -12.61
N VAL A 442 7.67 12.03 -11.38
CA VAL A 442 6.89 13.07 -10.68
C VAL A 442 7.79 14.25 -10.31
N ARG A 443 9.06 14.02 -9.92
CA ARG A 443 10.05 15.07 -9.63
C ARG A 443 10.34 15.94 -10.85
N MET A 444 10.43 15.38 -12.05
CA MET A 444 10.63 16.16 -13.27
C MET A 444 9.49 17.17 -13.51
N GLU A 445 8.25 16.81 -13.15
CA GLU A 445 7.07 17.67 -13.33
C GLU A 445 6.85 18.63 -12.16
N ARG A 446 7.24 18.25 -10.93
CA ARG A 446 6.87 18.96 -9.69
C ARG A 446 8.05 19.57 -8.92
N GLY A 447 9.28 19.23 -9.27
CA GLY A 447 10.47 19.62 -8.56
C GLY A 447 10.71 18.83 -7.27
N MET A 448 11.63 19.33 -6.45
CA MET A 448 12.02 18.71 -5.18
C MET A 448 11.02 18.98 -4.06
N PRO A 449 10.84 18.04 -3.12
CA PRO A 449 10.11 18.29 -1.88
C PRO A 449 10.62 19.52 -1.13
N GLY A 450 9.71 20.42 -0.77
CA GLY A 450 9.94 21.43 0.26
C GLY A 450 9.42 20.94 1.61
N LEU A 451 10.27 20.86 2.62
CA LEU A 451 9.88 20.68 4.02
C LEU A 451 9.83 22.05 4.72
N GLY A 452 8.66 22.43 5.25
CA GLY A 452 8.45 23.74 5.85
C GLY A 452 8.91 23.84 7.31
N GLU A 453 9.07 25.07 7.81
CA GLU A 453 9.38 25.35 9.22
C GLU A 453 8.29 24.81 10.17
N ARG A 454 7.05 24.78 9.70
CA ARG A 454 5.92 24.25 10.48
C ARG A 454 6.08 22.76 10.80
N GLU A 455 6.39 21.94 9.80
CA GLU A 455 6.64 20.50 10.01
C GLU A 455 7.83 20.29 10.97
N ARG A 456 8.89 21.10 10.83
CA ARG A 456 10.05 21.08 11.73
C ARG A 456 9.65 21.41 13.17
N GLY A 457 8.90 22.49 13.39
CA GLY A 457 8.48 22.94 14.72
C GLY A 457 7.60 21.91 15.43
N VAL A 458 6.64 21.32 14.71
CA VAL A 458 5.79 20.23 15.23
C VAL A 458 6.64 19.02 15.62
N TRP A 459 7.57 18.59 14.76
CA TRP A 459 8.42 17.45 15.04
C TRP A 459 9.31 17.67 16.27
N VAL A 460 9.92 18.86 16.42
CA VAL A 460 10.72 19.20 17.61
C VAL A 460 9.89 19.10 18.89
N GLY A 461 8.62 19.53 18.86
CA GLY A 461 7.69 19.38 19.99
C GLY A 461 7.41 17.90 20.32
N VAL A 462 7.16 17.09 19.29
CA VAL A 462 6.92 15.64 19.44
C VAL A 462 8.16 14.92 19.99
N VAL A 463 9.34 15.17 19.43
CA VAL A 463 10.61 14.60 19.92
C VAL A 463 10.84 14.95 21.39
N ARG A 464 10.61 16.21 21.78
CA ARG A 464 10.75 16.65 23.18
C ARG A 464 9.81 15.90 24.12
N ALA A 465 8.54 15.79 23.75
CA ALA A 465 7.54 15.10 24.57
C ALA A 465 7.81 13.60 24.67
N CYS A 466 8.12 12.94 23.56
CA CYS A 466 8.44 11.51 23.51
C CYS A 466 9.74 11.20 24.27
N ARG A 467 10.80 11.99 24.08
CA ARG A 467 12.05 11.84 24.83
C ARG A 467 11.83 11.88 26.33
N TRP A 468 11.10 12.89 26.81
CA TRP A 468 10.76 12.98 28.23
C TRP A 468 9.97 11.76 28.71
N ALA A 469 9.05 11.26 27.88
CA ALA A 469 8.25 10.10 28.25
C ALA A 469 9.11 8.84 28.42
N LEU A 470 10.09 8.63 27.54
CA LEU A 470 10.99 7.48 27.54
C LEU A 470 12.19 7.61 28.50
N GLU A 471 12.52 8.82 28.95
CA GLU A 471 13.60 9.09 29.89
C GLU A 471 13.37 8.40 31.25
N GLY A 472 14.37 7.65 31.71
CA GLY A 472 14.29 6.84 32.93
C GLY A 472 13.57 5.49 32.75
N VAL A 473 13.13 5.18 31.53
CA VAL A 473 12.45 3.93 31.16
C VAL A 473 13.26 3.11 30.14
N ASP A 474 14.17 3.76 29.42
CA ASP A 474 15.09 3.20 28.41
C ASP A 474 16.41 2.62 28.99
N GLY A 475 16.53 2.58 30.32
CA GLY A 475 17.67 1.98 31.03
C GLY A 475 18.93 2.86 31.12
N VAL A 476 18.93 4.09 30.57
CA VAL A 476 20.06 5.01 30.63
C VAL A 476 19.94 5.93 31.87
N GLY A 477 20.92 5.87 32.78
CA GLY A 477 20.98 6.73 33.98
C GLY A 477 20.36 6.15 35.27
N ALA A 478 20.13 4.84 35.33
CA ALA A 478 19.50 4.17 36.47
C ALA A 478 20.47 3.90 37.66
N GLU A 479 21.20 4.92 38.12
CA GLU A 479 21.81 4.91 39.44
C GLU A 479 20.92 5.71 40.41
N GLY A 480 19.99 5.01 41.05
CA GLY A 480 19.30 5.51 42.23
C GLY A 480 18.02 6.32 41.98
N LYS A 481 16.90 5.75 42.46
CA LYS A 481 15.57 6.35 42.70
C LYS A 481 14.60 6.32 41.51
N GLY A 482 13.71 5.34 41.56
CA GLY A 482 12.48 5.28 40.75
C GLY A 482 12.48 4.18 39.70
N LYS A 483 12.62 2.91 40.11
CA LYS A 483 12.54 1.75 39.21
C LYS A 483 11.19 1.72 38.48
N GLY A 484 11.14 2.20 37.24
CA GLY A 484 10.12 1.81 36.29
C GLY A 484 10.26 0.31 36.04
N ARG A 485 9.28 -0.51 36.45
CA ARG A 485 9.35 -1.97 36.30
C ARG A 485 8.87 -2.38 34.92
N LEU A 486 9.72 -2.21 33.90
CA LEU A 486 9.49 -2.86 32.61
C LEU A 486 10.05 -4.29 32.60
N PRO A 487 9.50 -5.19 31.77
CA PRO A 487 10.10 -6.50 31.53
C PRO A 487 11.54 -6.39 31.02
N GLU A 488 12.34 -7.42 31.26
CA GLU A 488 13.71 -7.52 30.76
C GLU A 488 13.77 -7.37 29.23
N GLY A 489 14.82 -6.73 28.71
CA GLY A 489 15.03 -6.46 27.28
C GLY A 489 14.15 -5.35 26.68
N VAL A 490 13.04 -4.96 27.31
CA VAL A 490 12.18 -3.86 26.82
C VAL A 490 12.88 -2.49 26.87
N PRO A 491 13.59 -2.11 27.96
CA PRO A 491 14.29 -0.83 28.00
C PRO A 491 15.24 -0.62 26.81
N GLU A 492 15.98 -1.66 26.42
CA GLU A 492 16.90 -1.63 25.28
C GLU A 492 16.16 -1.44 23.95
N LYS A 493 15.04 -2.15 23.75
CA LYS A 493 14.21 -2.00 22.55
C LYS A 493 13.60 -0.60 22.44
N VAL A 494 13.14 -0.04 23.57
CA VAL A 494 12.60 1.33 23.65
C VAL A 494 13.69 2.38 23.39
N ARG A 495 14.94 2.12 23.77
CA ARG A 495 16.09 2.98 23.45
C ARG A 495 16.22 3.20 21.93
N PHE A 496 16.04 2.16 21.11
CA PHE A 496 16.06 2.32 19.66
C PHE A 496 14.98 3.26 19.12
N VAL A 497 13.78 3.27 19.74
CA VAL A 497 12.71 4.23 19.38
C VAL A 497 13.18 5.66 19.64
N ARG A 498 13.82 5.91 20.79
CA ARG A 498 14.42 7.21 21.13
C ARG A 498 15.51 7.61 20.16
N GLU A 499 16.42 6.70 19.83
CA GLU A 499 17.50 6.95 18.86
C GLU A 499 16.93 7.35 17.48
N LYS A 500 15.86 6.68 17.03
CA LYS A 500 15.19 7.02 15.76
C LYS A 500 14.41 8.32 15.80
N LEU A 501 13.83 8.71 16.93
CA LEU A 501 13.19 10.02 17.09
C LEU A 501 14.17 11.17 16.84
N GLU A 502 15.43 11.01 17.27
CA GLU A 502 16.46 12.05 17.19
C GLU A 502 17.27 11.97 15.88
N GLY A 503 17.59 10.76 15.41
CA GLY A 503 18.49 10.50 14.28
C GLY A 503 17.88 9.74 13.10
N GLY A 504 16.57 9.51 13.09
CA GLY A 504 15.86 8.83 12.00
C GLY A 504 15.82 9.63 10.69
N THR A 505 15.40 8.97 9.61
CA THR A 505 15.37 9.58 8.27
C THR A 505 14.57 10.88 8.21
N TRP A 506 13.46 10.96 8.94
CA TRP A 506 12.66 12.17 9.05
C TRP A 506 13.35 13.32 9.80
N GLY A 507 14.04 13.01 10.92
CA GLY A 507 14.82 14.00 11.67
C GLY A 507 15.97 14.59 10.84
N PHE A 508 16.59 13.75 10.01
CA PHE A 508 17.59 14.17 9.02
C PHE A 508 16.96 15.02 7.91
N ALA A 509 15.84 14.58 7.31
CA ALA A 509 15.15 15.32 6.26
C ALA A 509 14.70 16.72 6.72
N LEU A 510 14.28 16.85 7.98
CA LEU A 510 13.94 18.12 8.61
C LEU A 510 15.17 18.94 9.05
N GLY A 511 16.40 18.46 8.87
CA GLY A 511 17.63 19.15 9.34
C GLY A 511 17.65 19.39 10.84
N VAL A 512 17.06 18.48 11.63
CA VAL A 512 17.05 18.52 13.10
C VAL A 512 18.24 17.74 13.66
N ALA A 513 18.60 16.63 13.02
CA ALA A 513 19.71 15.76 13.44
C ALA A 513 21.10 16.45 13.36
N GLU A 514 21.31 17.36 12.41
CA GLU A 514 22.62 18.05 12.22
C GLU A 514 22.99 19.02 13.36
N LYS A 515 22.02 19.51 14.13
CA LYS A 515 22.30 20.46 15.23
C LYS A 515 22.86 19.78 16.48
N GLY A 516 22.60 18.49 16.69
CA GLY A 516 23.11 17.75 17.86
C GLY A 516 24.60 17.39 17.79
N ASN A 517 25.18 17.30 16.59
CA ASN A 517 26.60 17.00 16.41
C ASN A 517 27.49 18.25 16.37
N LYS A 518 26.98 19.39 15.90
CA LYS A 518 27.74 20.65 15.87
C LYS A 518 28.01 21.25 17.26
N GLU A 519 27.24 20.88 18.28
CA GLU A 519 27.54 21.25 19.67
C GLU A 519 28.64 20.39 20.31
N LYS A 520 28.99 19.24 19.72
CA LYS A 520 30.13 18.40 20.16
C LYS A 520 31.43 18.70 19.41
N GLU A 521 31.36 19.37 18.26
CA GLU A 521 32.52 19.82 17.48
C GLU A 521 32.62 21.36 17.50
N GLY A 522 32.68 21.91 18.71
CA GLY A 522 33.10 23.30 18.92
C GLY A 522 34.61 23.44 18.68
N GLY A 523 35.03 23.44 17.43
CA GLY A 523 36.44 23.58 17.04
C GLY A 523 36.64 23.99 15.59
N LYS A 524 36.53 25.31 15.33
CA LYS A 524 36.96 26.07 14.13
C LYS A 524 36.15 25.90 12.82
N GLY A 525 35.32 26.93 12.57
CA GLY A 525 35.42 27.83 11.41
C GLY A 525 35.31 27.25 10.00
N GLY A 526 34.19 27.56 9.33
CA GLY A 526 34.08 27.45 7.88
C GLY A 526 32.67 27.78 7.37
N GLN A 527 32.45 29.04 6.98
CA GLN A 527 31.30 29.45 6.17
C GLN A 527 31.39 28.78 4.80
N GLY A 528 30.34 28.06 4.40
CA GLY A 528 30.17 27.51 3.05
C GLY A 528 28.69 27.37 2.75
N GLN A 529 28.13 28.38 2.10
CA GLN A 529 26.77 28.38 1.57
C GLN A 529 26.62 27.37 0.43
N GLY A 530 25.48 26.68 0.44
CA GLY A 530 24.69 26.26 -0.72
C GLY A 530 25.41 25.84 -1.99
N GLN A 531 25.56 24.53 -2.18
CA GLN A 531 25.38 23.77 -3.44
C GLN A 531 26.13 22.44 -3.28
N GLY A 532 25.45 21.39 -2.80
CA GLY A 532 26.12 20.10 -2.60
C GLY A 532 25.28 18.94 -2.07
N GLN A 533 23.97 19.13 -1.84
CA GLN A 533 23.13 18.10 -1.20
C GLN A 533 22.81 16.88 -2.09
N GLY A 534 23.20 16.86 -3.37
CA GLY A 534 22.86 15.77 -4.29
C GLY A 534 23.95 14.72 -4.56
N ARG A 535 25.23 15.01 -4.28
CA ARG A 535 26.34 14.22 -4.87
C ARG A 535 27.13 13.35 -3.89
N TRP A 536 27.11 13.65 -2.59
CA TRP A 536 27.90 12.93 -1.59
C TRP A 536 27.22 11.69 -0.97
N MET A 537 25.90 11.51 -1.17
CA MET A 537 25.14 10.47 -0.47
C MET A 537 25.08 9.10 -1.16
N TRP A 538 25.59 8.96 -2.39
CA TRP A 538 25.56 7.68 -3.12
C TRP A 538 26.71 6.71 -2.77
N GLN A 539 27.70 7.12 -1.96
CA GLN A 539 28.89 6.30 -1.65
C GLN A 539 29.05 5.87 -0.18
N GLY A 540 28.17 6.30 0.74
CA GLY A 540 28.45 6.21 2.19
C GLY A 540 27.90 5.00 2.97
N GLN A 541 27.05 4.16 2.40
CA GLN A 541 26.43 3.01 3.13
C GLN A 541 26.53 1.67 2.38
N GLY A 542 27.50 1.55 1.47
CA GLY A 542 27.91 0.29 0.85
C GLY A 542 29.02 -0.39 1.65
N ALA A 543 28.76 -0.81 2.88
CA ALA A 543 29.69 -1.66 3.63
C ALA A 543 28.88 -2.72 4.39
N GLY A 544 28.46 -3.75 3.66
CA GLY A 544 27.80 -4.92 4.27
C GLY A 544 26.76 -5.64 3.42
N GLN A 545 26.95 -5.77 2.10
CA GLN A 545 26.34 -6.83 1.29
C GLN A 545 26.99 -6.81 -0.10
N GLY A 546 27.68 -7.89 -0.45
CA GLY A 546 28.45 -7.99 -1.69
C GLY A 546 27.57 -7.92 -2.92
N MET A 547 27.67 -6.81 -3.68
CA MET A 547 27.19 -6.74 -5.05
C MET A 547 28.17 -7.48 -5.96
N GLY A 548 27.81 -8.72 -6.32
CA GLY A 548 28.31 -9.37 -7.53
C GLY A 548 27.58 -8.78 -8.73
N ALA A 549 28.35 -8.21 -9.66
CA ALA A 549 27.89 -7.59 -10.90
C ALA A 549 27.02 -8.55 -11.74
N ALA A 550 25.88 -8.05 -12.26
CA ALA A 550 25.31 -8.53 -13.52
C ALA A 550 24.26 -7.56 -14.10
N ALA A 551 24.48 -7.22 -15.38
CA ALA A 551 23.51 -6.89 -16.42
C ALA A 551 22.87 -5.48 -16.45
N GLY A 552 23.52 -4.64 -17.26
CA GLY A 552 23.02 -3.50 -18.02
C GLY A 552 21.51 -3.35 -18.15
N VAL A 553 21.00 -2.29 -17.52
CA VAL A 553 19.71 -1.68 -17.88
C VAL A 553 19.95 -0.81 -19.10
N GLN A 554 19.55 -1.34 -20.25
CA GLN A 554 19.49 -0.59 -21.49
C GLN A 554 18.37 0.45 -21.34
N MET A 555 18.75 1.72 -21.23
CA MET A 555 17.83 2.83 -21.38
C MET A 555 17.27 2.81 -22.80
N TRP A 556 15.95 2.78 -22.92
CA TRP A 556 15.19 3.09 -24.14
C TRP A 556 14.06 4.04 -23.69
N GLY A 557 13.73 5.11 -24.40
CA GLY A 557 13.66 5.23 -25.85
C GLY A 557 12.19 5.15 -26.22
#